data_AF-A0AAP2DUQ0-F1
#
_entry.id   AF-A0AAP2DUQ0-F1
#
_cell.length_a   1.000
_cell.length_b   1.000
_cell.length_c   1.000
_cell.angle_alpha   90.00
_cell.angle_beta   90.00
_cell.angle_gamma   90.00
#
_symmetry.space_group_name_H-M   'P 1'
#
loop_
_entity.id
_entity.type
_entity.pdbx_description
1 polymer ?
#
loop_
_entity_poly.entity_id
_entity_poly.type
_entity_poly.pdbx_seq_one_letter_code
_entity_poly.pdbx_strand_id
1 'polypeptide(L)'
;MKEVPDDIISTKACPTLYGSIMEQFPEHKNNENKQDVLFDMRAKKQIVLLQESEVYVSFISEGAGFSNTFGWYAYDSAAAPSSTADIKLNVLFPVVSKNLLKQGDMLRLGDGKFKAGTVIGFFLIVGGWENKAVNYDKLTLYTDTQLNPNGQQQHILFKQKDCGDVVLAFEDRILNEGSDADFNDIIFTVTDNRENLDVATFDLRTVVKM
;
A
#
# COMPACT_ATOMS: atom_id res chain seq x y z
N MET A 1 -9.16 20.06 2.97
CA MET A 1 -8.27 19.27 2.08
C MET A 1 -9.05 18.96 0.81
N LYS A 2 -8.43 18.86 -0.37
CA LYS A 2 -9.13 18.38 -1.57
C LYS A 2 -9.29 16.86 -1.49
N GLU A 3 -10.31 16.31 -2.13
CA GLU A 3 -10.53 14.85 -2.21
C GLU A 3 -9.55 14.19 -3.17
N VAL A 4 -9.30 14.85 -4.30
CA VAL A 4 -8.35 14.44 -5.33
C VAL A 4 -7.16 15.39 -5.31
N PRO A 5 -5.92 14.91 -5.14
CA PRO A 5 -4.72 15.71 -5.24
C PRO A 5 -4.56 16.36 -6.62
N ASP A 6 -3.99 17.57 -6.68
CA ASP A 6 -3.84 18.34 -7.92
C ASP A 6 -2.66 17.87 -8.80
N ASP A 7 -1.75 17.10 -8.22
CA ASP A 7 -0.46 16.69 -8.80
C ASP A 7 -0.47 15.24 -9.32
N ILE A 8 -1.65 14.68 -9.59
CA ILE A 8 -1.80 13.35 -10.18
C ILE A 8 -1.06 13.27 -11.52
N ILE A 9 -0.19 12.26 -11.61
CA ILE A 9 0.48 11.85 -12.83
C ILE A 9 -0.37 10.72 -13.43
N SER A 10 -0.97 10.97 -14.59
CA SER A 10 -1.73 9.92 -15.28
C SER A 10 -0.78 8.93 -15.93
N THR A 11 -0.85 7.67 -15.49
CA THR A 11 -0.11 6.55 -16.10
C THR A 11 -1.08 5.48 -16.58
N LYS A 12 -0.56 4.52 -17.36
CA LYS A 12 -1.34 3.38 -17.81
C LYS A 12 -0.84 2.13 -17.08
N ALA A 13 -1.67 1.60 -16.19
CA ALA A 13 -1.38 0.33 -15.53
C ALA A 13 -1.27 -0.82 -16.54
N CYS A 14 -0.51 -1.85 -16.19
CA CYS A 14 -0.47 -3.09 -16.95
C CYS A 14 -1.90 -3.65 -17.15
N PRO A 15 -2.38 -3.88 -18.38
CA PRO A 15 -3.79 -4.18 -18.63
C PRO A 15 -4.31 -5.46 -17.96
N THR A 16 -3.42 -6.43 -17.69
CA THR A 16 -3.78 -7.71 -17.08
C THR A 16 -3.66 -7.70 -15.56
N LEU A 17 -3.03 -6.68 -14.97
CA LEU A 17 -2.68 -6.67 -13.55
C LEU A 17 -3.89 -6.88 -12.64
N TYR A 18 -4.92 -6.06 -12.81
CA TYR A 18 -6.12 -6.14 -11.96
C TYR A 18 -6.80 -7.51 -12.07
N GLY A 19 -6.99 -8.03 -13.30
CA GLY A 19 -7.59 -9.34 -13.50
C GLY A 19 -6.79 -10.46 -12.84
N SER A 20 -5.46 -10.42 -12.96
CA SER A 20 -4.57 -11.40 -12.32
C SER A 20 -4.56 -11.31 -10.80
N ILE A 21 -4.76 -10.12 -10.22
CA ILE A 21 -4.92 -9.95 -8.77
C ILE A 21 -6.24 -10.55 -8.32
N MET A 22 -7.36 -10.22 -8.97
CA MET A 22 -8.69 -10.72 -8.57
C MET A 22 -8.85 -12.25 -8.75
N GLU A 23 -8.11 -12.87 -9.67
CA GLU A 23 -8.07 -14.34 -9.77
C GLU A 23 -7.37 -14.99 -8.56
N GLN A 24 -6.32 -14.34 -8.04
CA GLN A 24 -5.56 -14.82 -6.89
C GLN A 24 -6.24 -14.47 -5.56
N PHE A 25 -6.87 -13.30 -5.50
CA PHE A 25 -7.54 -12.66 -4.36
C PHE A 25 -9.01 -12.33 -4.68
N PRO A 26 -9.86 -13.35 -4.91
CA PRO A 26 -11.25 -13.14 -5.25
C PRO A 26 -12.05 -12.64 -4.04
N GLU A 27 -13.03 -11.78 -4.31
CA GLU A 27 -13.91 -11.18 -3.30
C GLU A 27 -14.53 -12.23 -2.35
N HIS A 28 -14.59 -11.89 -1.06
CA HIS A 28 -15.24 -12.70 -0.02
C HIS A 28 -14.60 -14.08 0.20
N LYS A 29 -13.31 -14.22 -0.11
CA LYS A 29 -12.53 -15.43 0.13
C LYS A 29 -11.32 -15.11 0.99
N ASN A 30 -11.27 -15.72 2.18
CA ASN A 30 -10.08 -15.67 3.02
C ASN A 30 -8.88 -16.26 2.26
N ASN A 31 -7.86 -15.43 2.05
CA ASN A 31 -6.65 -15.79 1.31
C ASN A 31 -5.42 -15.99 2.22
N GLU A 32 -5.55 -15.87 3.54
CA GLU A 32 -4.42 -16.04 4.48
C GLU A 32 -3.80 -17.43 4.38
N ASN A 33 -4.62 -18.48 4.34
CA ASN A 33 -4.15 -19.86 4.24
C ASN A 33 -3.76 -20.26 2.81
N LYS A 34 -4.45 -19.69 1.81
CA LYS A 34 -4.22 -20.01 0.40
C LYS A 34 -2.95 -19.34 -0.13
N GLN A 35 -2.61 -18.17 0.40
CA GLN A 35 -1.46 -17.35 0.04
C GLN A 35 -0.51 -17.17 1.23
N ASP A 36 -0.36 -18.22 2.04
CA ASP A 36 0.39 -18.24 3.31
C ASP A 36 1.85 -17.74 3.18
N VAL A 37 2.46 -17.93 2.01
CA VAL A 37 3.79 -17.42 1.67
C VAL A 37 3.90 -15.90 1.82
N LEU A 38 2.82 -15.14 1.66
CA LEU A 38 2.78 -13.69 1.88
C LEU A 38 2.78 -13.29 3.36
N PHE A 39 2.46 -14.24 4.24
CA PHE A 39 2.37 -14.05 5.68
C PHE A 39 3.59 -14.63 6.41
N ASP A 40 4.42 -15.44 5.74
CA ASP A 40 5.69 -15.97 6.28
C ASP A 40 6.58 -14.85 6.84
N MET A 41 7.22 -15.09 7.98
CA MET A 41 8.08 -14.11 8.65
C MET A 41 9.31 -13.70 7.82
N ARG A 42 9.71 -14.50 6.83
CA ARG A 42 10.84 -14.22 5.93
C ARG A 42 10.41 -13.38 4.73
N ALA A 43 9.12 -13.31 4.43
CA ALA A 43 8.61 -12.48 3.36
C ALA A 43 8.76 -11.00 3.74
N LYS A 44 9.28 -10.21 2.79
CA LYS A 44 9.38 -8.77 2.97
C LYS A 44 8.04 -8.11 2.70
N LYS A 45 7.60 -7.30 3.66
CA LYS A 45 6.25 -6.70 3.72
C LYS A 45 6.27 -5.17 3.69
N GLN A 46 7.46 -4.59 3.54
CA GLN A 46 7.72 -3.15 3.48
C GLN A 46 8.74 -2.86 2.38
N ILE A 47 8.73 -1.64 1.86
CA ILE A 47 9.67 -1.23 0.81
C ILE A 47 10.95 -0.74 1.47
N VAL A 48 12.09 -1.36 1.14
CA VAL A 48 13.42 -0.96 1.62
C VAL A 48 14.25 -0.51 0.42
N LEU A 49 14.84 0.67 0.49
CA LEU A 49 15.61 1.23 -0.61
C LEU A 49 17.09 0.82 -0.52
N LEU A 50 17.63 0.21 -1.58
CA LEU A 50 19.05 -0.14 -1.68
C LEU A 50 19.92 1.03 -2.14
N GLN A 51 19.30 2.02 -2.80
CA GLN A 51 19.95 3.20 -3.38
C GLN A 51 19.07 4.43 -3.14
N GLU A 52 19.64 5.62 -3.35
CA GLU A 52 18.83 6.84 -3.37
C GLU A 52 17.77 6.75 -4.47
N SER A 53 16.51 6.99 -4.13
CA SER A 53 15.38 6.71 -5.03
C SER A 53 14.21 7.66 -4.86
N GLU A 54 13.51 7.91 -5.96
CA GLU A 54 12.15 8.44 -5.89
C GLU A 54 11.19 7.28 -5.64
N VAL A 55 10.02 7.55 -5.05
CA VAL A 55 9.01 6.51 -4.83
C VAL A 55 7.67 7.05 -5.28
N TYR A 56 6.92 6.21 -5.98
CA TYR A 56 5.62 6.52 -6.54
C TYR A 56 4.62 5.44 -6.15
N VAL A 57 3.36 5.85 -5.99
CA VAL A 57 2.23 4.94 -5.74
C VAL A 57 1.16 5.21 -6.78
N SER A 58 0.63 4.16 -7.40
CA SER A 58 -0.45 4.25 -8.39
C SER A 58 -1.69 3.53 -7.92
N PHE A 59 -2.85 4.17 -8.03
CA PHE A 59 -4.14 3.56 -7.74
C PHE A 59 -4.48 2.47 -8.77
N ILE A 60 -4.90 1.28 -8.31
CA ILE A 60 -5.33 0.18 -9.18
C ILE A 60 -6.83 -0.08 -9.05
N SER A 61 -7.33 -0.23 -7.82
CA SER A 61 -8.73 -0.53 -7.55
C SER A 61 -9.12 -0.19 -6.11
N GLU A 62 -10.43 -0.02 -5.91
CA GLU A 62 -11.09 0.02 -4.62
C GLU A 62 -12.38 -0.81 -4.69
N GLY A 63 -12.49 -1.78 -3.77
CA GLY A 63 -13.67 -2.60 -3.46
C GLY A 63 -14.32 -2.26 -2.11
N ALA A 64 -13.64 -1.45 -1.31
CA ALA A 64 -14.02 -1.04 0.05
C ALA A 64 -15.41 -0.42 0.20
N GLY A 65 -16.04 -0.69 1.34
CA GLY A 65 -17.26 0.01 1.80
C GLY A 65 -17.00 1.33 2.52
N PHE A 66 -15.74 1.63 2.88
CA PHE A 66 -15.36 2.79 3.67
C PHE A 66 -14.67 3.89 2.84
N SER A 67 -14.84 5.15 3.25
CA SER A 67 -14.09 6.28 2.69
C SER A 67 -12.70 6.37 3.32
N ASN A 68 -11.80 5.48 2.89
CA ASN A 68 -10.48 5.33 3.50
C ASN A 68 -9.51 6.43 3.08
N THR A 69 -8.66 6.87 4.01
CA THR A 69 -7.50 7.73 3.72
C THR A 69 -6.25 6.88 3.65
N PHE A 70 -5.43 7.08 2.61
CA PHE A 70 -4.17 6.36 2.43
C PHE A 70 -2.97 7.30 2.49
N GLY A 71 -1.88 6.82 3.08
CA GLY A 71 -0.64 7.59 3.15
C GLY A 71 0.58 6.73 3.43
N TRP A 72 1.68 7.42 3.72
CA TRP A 72 2.98 6.83 3.92
C TRP A 72 3.74 7.47 5.07
N TYR A 73 4.73 6.74 5.58
CA TYR A 73 5.76 7.21 6.50
C TYR A 73 7.09 6.58 6.09
N ALA A 74 8.17 7.16 6.58
CA ALA A 74 9.51 6.66 6.29
C ALA A 74 10.40 6.76 7.51
N TYR A 75 11.33 5.82 7.63
CA TYR A 75 12.32 5.77 8.69
C TYR A 75 13.62 5.14 8.19
N ASP A 76 14.71 5.35 8.91
CA ASP A 76 15.99 4.68 8.62
C ASP A 76 15.92 3.22 9.07
N SER A 77 16.30 2.27 8.21
CA SER A 77 16.30 0.83 8.55
C SER A 77 17.11 0.47 9.79
N ALA A 78 18.08 1.30 10.20
CA ALA A 78 18.85 1.12 11.44
C ALA A 78 18.12 1.66 12.69
N ALA A 79 17.01 2.37 12.53
CA ALA A 79 16.21 2.99 13.59
C ALA A 79 14.71 2.71 13.35
N ALA A 80 14.34 1.43 13.38
CA ALA A 80 12.94 1.02 13.25
C ALA A 80 12.06 1.62 14.36
N PRO A 81 10.85 2.09 14.04
CA PRO A 81 9.94 2.67 15.03
C PRO A 81 9.47 1.62 16.03
N SER A 82 9.32 2.03 17.28
CA SER A 82 8.77 1.18 18.36
C SER A 82 7.28 1.43 18.60
N SER A 83 6.79 2.58 18.16
CA SER A 83 5.41 3.01 18.31
C SER A 83 5.00 3.98 17.21
N THR A 84 3.70 4.25 17.09
CA THR A 84 3.17 5.24 16.14
C THR A 84 3.64 6.67 16.43
N ALA A 85 4.12 6.96 17.64
CA ALA A 85 4.71 8.26 17.98
C ALA A 85 6.09 8.50 17.33
N ASP A 86 6.76 7.43 16.90
CA ASP A 86 8.09 7.48 16.28
C ASP A 86 8.04 7.76 14.77
N ILE A 87 6.83 7.79 14.18
CA ILE A 87 6.64 7.98 12.74
C ILE A 87 5.89 9.27 12.43
N LYS A 88 6.26 9.90 11.32
CA LYS A 88 5.53 11.04 10.76
C LYS A 88 4.65 10.55 9.61
N LEU A 89 3.34 10.63 9.79
CA LEU A 89 2.36 10.30 8.77
C LEU A 89 2.27 11.40 7.70
N ASN A 90 2.26 11.00 6.44
CA ASN A 90 2.05 11.87 5.30
C ASN A 90 0.90 11.28 4.47
N VAL A 91 -0.23 12.01 4.41
CA VAL A 91 -1.37 11.58 3.60
C VAL A 91 -1.01 11.74 2.12
N LEU A 92 -1.30 10.70 1.33
CA LEU A 92 -1.10 10.69 -0.11
C LEU A 92 -2.43 10.82 -0.85
N PHE A 93 -3.39 9.95 -0.51
CA PHE A 93 -4.76 10.02 -1.00
C PHE A 93 -5.68 10.38 0.18
N PRO A 94 -6.22 11.62 0.23
CA PRO A 94 -7.19 12.03 1.23
C PRO A 94 -8.38 11.07 1.33
N VAL A 95 -8.87 10.63 0.17
CA VAL A 95 -9.86 9.57 0.02
C VAL A 95 -9.47 8.66 -1.13
N VAL A 96 -9.54 7.34 -0.90
CA VAL A 96 -9.37 6.33 -1.94
C VAL A 96 -10.76 5.93 -2.43
N SER A 97 -11.09 6.24 -3.68
CA SER A 97 -12.38 5.84 -4.27
C SER A 97 -12.28 5.66 -5.78
N LYS A 98 -12.82 4.55 -6.29
CA LYS A 98 -12.91 4.26 -7.74
C LYS A 98 -13.78 5.26 -8.53
N ASN A 99 -14.63 6.04 -7.84
CA ASN A 99 -15.45 7.08 -8.46
C ASN A 99 -14.68 8.39 -8.66
N LEU A 100 -13.55 8.56 -7.95
CA LEU A 100 -12.73 9.79 -7.97
C LEU A 100 -11.38 9.56 -8.66
N LEU A 101 -10.80 8.38 -8.47
CA LEU A 101 -9.50 7.99 -9.00
C LEU A 101 -9.67 7.06 -10.19
N LYS A 102 -8.80 7.22 -11.19
CA LYS A 102 -8.68 6.33 -12.33
C LYS A 102 -7.52 5.37 -12.12
N GLN A 103 -7.67 4.14 -12.58
CA GLN A 103 -6.58 3.17 -12.56
C GLN A 103 -5.35 3.75 -13.27
N GLY A 104 -4.20 3.75 -12.59
CA GLY A 104 -2.95 4.36 -13.02
C GLY A 104 -2.75 5.81 -12.59
N ASP A 105 -3.70 6.42 -11.87
CA ASP A 105 -3.46 7.72 -11.21
C ASP A 105 -2.35 7.56 -10.18
N MET A 106 -1.21 8.20 -10.46
CA MET A 106 0.04 8.04 -9.73
C MET A 106 0.39 9.32 -8.98
N LEU A 107 0.91 9.17 -7.77
CA LEU A 107 1.48 10.25 -6.97
C LEU A 107 2.90 9.90 -6.53
N ARG A 108 3.74 10.94 -6.43
CA ARG A 108 5.09 10.82 -5.87
C ARG A 108 5.02 10.93 -4.35
N LEU A 109 5.84 10.16 -3.66
CA LEU A 109 6.02 10.30 -2.22
C LEU A 109 7.02 11.43 -1.94
N GLY A 110 6.56 12.43 -1.18
CA GLY A 110 7.39 13.56 -0.75
C GLY A 110 7.88 14.46 -1.90
N ASP A 111 8.66 15.47 -1.52
CA ASP A 111 9.14 16.49 -2.46
C ASP A 111 10.47 16.13 -3.13
N GLY A 112 11.08 14.99 -2.76
CA GLY A 112 12.44 14.63 -3.12
C GLY A 112 12.70 13.13 -3.14
N LYS A 113 13.96 12.77 -3.38
CA LYS A 113 14.43 11.39 -3.25
C LYS A 113 14.65 11.02 -1.79
N PHE A 114 14.43 9.74 -1.50
CA PHE A 114 14.80 9.10 -0.25
C PHE A 114 16.19 8.50 -0.38
N LYS A 115 16.96 8.48 0.72
CA LYS A 115 18.31 7.91 0.73
C LYS A 115 18.26 6.38 0.74
N ALA A 116 19.35 5.74 0.31
CA ALA A 116 19.57 4.33 0.55
C ALA A 116 19.45 4.00 2.05
N GLY A 117 18.90 2.83 2.39
CA GLY A 117 18.62 2.42 3.77
C GLY A 117 17.31 2.98 4.34
N THR A 118 16.56 3.79 3.58
CA THR A 118 15.21 4.21 4.00
C THR A 118 14.23 3.05 3.85
N VAL A 119 13.38 2.85 4.85
CA VAL A 119 12.18 2.01 4.77
C VAL A 119 10.98 2.92 4.51
N ILE A 120 10.17 2.59 3.52
CA ILE A 120 8.88 3.22 3.26
C ILE A 120 7.78 2.28 3.77
N GLY A 121 7.05 2.77 4.76
CA GLY A 121 5.83 2.14 5.27
C GLY A 121 4.60 2.87 4.77
N PHE A 122 3.49 2.15 4.70
CA PHE A 122 2.20 2.70 4.31
C PHE A 122 1.18 2.53 5.42
N PHE A 123 0.17 3.39 5.41
CA PHE A 123 -0.94 3.30 6.33
C PHE A 123 -2.28 3.56 5.63
N LEU A 124 -3.32 2.95 6.18
CA LEU A 124 -4.70 3.14 5.81
C LEU A 124 -5.50 3.55 7.05
N ILE A 125 -6.12 4.72 7.02
CA ILE A 125 -7.09 5.13 8.04
C ILE A 125 -8.48 4.70 7.56
N VAL A 126 -9.04 3.69 8.22
CA VAL A 126 -10.32 3.09 7.86
C VAL A 126 -11.45 4.08 8.10
N GLY A 127 -12.17 4.46 7.04
CA GLY A 127 -13.18 5.53 7.10
C GLY A 127 -12.60 6.88 7.53
N GLY A 128 -11.33 7.13 7.21
CA GLY A 128 -10.60 8.34 7.60
C GLY A 128 -11.10 9.63 6.95
N TRP A 129 -11.81 9.57 5.82
CA TRP A 129 -12.34 10.77 5.17
C TRP A 129 -13.77 11.10 5.63
N GLU A 130 -13.91 12.14 6.46
CA GLU A 130 -15.20 12.60 7.00
C GLU A 130 -15.29 14.13 6.96
N ASN A 131 -16.45 14.66 6.58
CA ASN A 131 -16.71 16.12 6.59
C ASN A 131 -15.65 16.97 5.85
N LYS A 132 -15.14 16.47 4.71
CA LYS A 132 -14.11 17.10 3.87
C LYS A 132 -12.74 17.27 4.55
N ALA A 133 -12.46 16.42 5.54
CA ALA A 133 -11.21 16.38 6.28
C ALA A 133 -10.81 14.93 6.60
N VAL A 134 -9.53 14.74 6.91
CA VAL A 134 -9.01 13.47 7.43
C VAL A 134 -9.26 13.43 8.94
N ASN A 135 -9.89 12.36 9.42
CA ASN A 135 -10.10 12.04 10.82
C ASN A 135 -9.06 11.01 11.27
N TYR A 136 -8.04 11.48 11.99
CA TYR A 136 -6.93 10.65 12.49
C TYR A 136 -7.27 9.82 13.73
N ASP A 137 -8.45 10.01 14.34
CA ASP A 137 -8.88 9.24 15.52
C ASP A 137 -9.48 7.87 15.16
N LYS A 138 -9.60 7.58 13.86
CA LYS A 138 -10.11 6.31 13.34
C LYS A 138 -9.05 5.21 13.39
N LEU A 139 -9.50 3.96 13.25
CA LEU A 139 -8.63 2.80 13.11
C LEU A 139 -7.62 3.04 11.98
N THR A 140 -6.34 2.87 12.29
CA THR A 140 -5.26 2.97 11.31
C THR A 140 -4.53 1.63 11.21
N LEU A 141 -4.39 1.14 9.98
CA LEU A 141 -3.70 -0.09 9.62
C LEU A 141 -2.38 0.26 8.93
N TYR A 142 -1.29 -0.32 9.38
CA TYR A 142 0.07 -0.06 8.96
C TYR A 142 0.68 -1.30 8.31
N THR A 143 1.59 -1.08 7.36
CA THR A 143 2.41 -2.18 6.80
C THR A 143 3.49 -2.67 7.76
N ASP A 144 3.84 -1.87 8.77
CA ASP A 144 4.56 -2.35 9.94
C ASP A 144 3.56 -2.94 10.92
N THR A 145 3.49 -4.27 10.97
CA THR A 145 2.45 -4.96 11.74
C THR A 145 2.60 -4.74 13.24
N GLN A 146 3.79 -4.40 13.74
CA GLN A 146 4.00 -4.09 15.15
C GLN A 146 3.30 -2.80 15.58
N LEU A 147 2.98 -1.91 14.62
CA LEU A 147 2.24 -0.68 14.87
C LEU A 147 0.71 -0.88 14.84
N ASN A 148 0.24 -2.06 14.41
CA ASN A 148 -1.19 -2.37 14.36
C ASN A 148 -1.73 -2.70 15.75
N PRO A 149 -2.95 -2.26 16.11
CA PRO A 149 -3.53 -2.44 17.46
C PRO A 149 -3.52 -3.87 18.00
N ASN A 150 -3.54 -4.87 17.12
CA ASN A 150 -3.53 -6.29 17.45
C ASN A 150 -2.32 -7.05 16.87
N GLY A 151 -1.33 -6.34 16.33
CA GLY A 151 -0.16 -6.94 15.70
C GLY A 151 -0.41 -7.66 14.37
N GLN A 152 -1.65 -7.68 13.87
CA GLN A 152 -2.01 -8.44 12.68
C GLN A 152 -1.55 -7.76 11.38
N GLN A 153 -1.25 -8.58 10.38
CA GLN A 153 -0.96 -8.13 9.02
C GLN A 153 -2.28 -7.89 8.27
N GLN A 154 -2.57 -6.65 7.93
CA GLN A 154 -3.79 -6.24 7.20
C GLN A 154 -3.51 -5.93 5.73
N HIS A 155 -2.31 -6.27 5.26
CA HIS A 155 -1.85 -5.95 3.93
C HIS A 155 -1.10 -7.11 3.29
N ILE A 156 -1.04 -7.09 1.97
CA ILE A 156 -0.17 -7.94 1.18
C ILE A 156 0.78 -7.09 0.35
N LEU A 157 2.00 -7.61 0.15
CA LEU A 157 3.02 -7.00 -0.68
C LEU A 157 3.69 -8.11 -1.50
N PHE A 158 3.61 -8.02 -2.83
CA PHE A 158 4.23 -9.00 -3.73
C PHE A 158 4.61 -8.38 -5.06
N LYS A 159 5.52 -9.02 -5.80
CA LYS A 159 5.83 -8.67 -7.19
C LYS A 159 4.98 -9.55 -8.11
N GLN A 160 4.10 -8.95 -8.89
CA GLN A 160 3.28 -9.69 -9.84
C GLN A 160 4.17 -10.21 -10.99
N LYS A 161 4.04 -11.49 -11.33
CA LYS A 161 5.02 -12.18 -12.19
C LYS A 161 5.02 -11.75 -13.66
N ASP A 162 3.89 -11.32 -14.20
CA ASP A 162 3.68 -11.06 -15.63
C ASP A 162 3.91 -9.59 -16.00
N CYS A 163 3.39 -8.69 -15.18
CA CYS A 163 3.53 -7.24 -15.33
C CYS A 163 4.79 -6.70 -14.65
N GLY A 164 5.33 -7.40 -13.65
CA GLY A 164 6.51 -6.97 -12.90
C GLY A 164 6.26 -5.92 -11.82
N ASP A 165 5.02 -5.44 -11.69
CA ASP A 165 4.60 -4.47 -10.70
C ASP A 165 4.78 -5.00 -9.27
N VAL A 166 5.21 -4.13 -8.35
CA VAL A 166 5.14 -4.39 -6.91
C VAL A 166 3.75 -3.94 -6.43
N VAL A 167 2.91 -4.91 -6.11
CA VAL A 167 1.53 -4.71 -5.65
C VAL A 167 1.53 -4.55 -4.13
N LEU A 168 0.82 -3.51 -3.67
CA LEU A 168 0.48 -3.28 -2.27
C LEU A 168 -1.05 -3.26 -2.17
N ALA A 169 -1.62 -4.14 -1.36
CA ALA A 169 -3.07 -4.16 -1.14
C ALA A 169 -3.42 -4.32 0.34
N PHE A 170 -4.60 -3.84 0.71
CA PHE A 170 -5.11 -3.85 2.08
C PHE A 170 -6.45 -4.55 2.15
N GLU A 171 -6.69 -5.16 3.31
CA GLU A 171 -8.02 -5.37 3.87
C GLU A 171 -8.35 -4.15 4.76
N ASP A 172 -9.53 -3.56 4.62
CA ASP A 172 -9.94 -2.35 5.35
C ASP A 172 -10.74 -2.63 6.64
N ARG A 173 -10.85 -3.91 7.02
CA ARG A 173 -11.51 -4.38 8.25
C ARG A 173 -10.53 -5.22 9.07
N ILE A 174 -10.70 -5.22 10.39
CA ILE A 174 -9.88 -6.09 11.24
C ILE A 174 -10.22 -7.55 10.93
N LEU A 175 -9.22 -8.33 10.48
CA LEU A 175 -9.35 -9.77 10.14
C LEU A 175 -10.25 -10.59 11.09
N ASN A 176 -10.09 -10.42 12.41
CA ASN A 176 -10.86 -11.18 13.40
C ASN A 176 -12.24 -10.57 13.76
N GLU A 177 -12.67 -9.50 13.08
CA GLU A 177 -13.90 -8.75 13.38
C GLU A 177 -14.80 -8.56 12.14
N GLY A 178 -15.09 -9.67 11.46
CA GLY A 178 -16.05 -9.69 10.35
C GLY A 178 -15.49 -9.23 9.00
N SER A 179 -14.16 -9.19 8.88
CA SER A 179 -13.41 -9.18 7.63
C SER A 179 -13.57 -10.53 6.90
N ASP A 180 -13.51 -10.52 5.58
CA ASP A 180 -13.44 -11.72 4.75
C ASP A 180 -12.01 -12.10 4.37
N ALA A 181 -11.03 -11.23 4.67
CA ALA A 181 -9.60 -11.45 4.54
C ALA A 181 -9.20 -11.76 3.09
N ASP A 182 -9.81 -11.07 2.15
CA ASP A 182 -9.50 -11.24 0.73
C ASP A 182 -8.35 -10.33 0.26
N PHE A 183 -8.07 -9.24 0.99
CA PHE A 183 -7.02 -8.25 0.74
C PHE A 183 -7.12 -7.54 -0.61
N ASN A 184 -8.34 -7.32 -1.11
CA ASN A 184 -8.58 -6.62 -2.37
C ASN A 184 -9.34 -5.28 -2.21
N ASP A 185 -9.70 -4.90 -0.97
CA ASP A 185 -10.46 -3.68 -0.67
C ASP A 185 -9.82 -2.43 -1.27
N ILE A 186 -8.49 -2.33 -1.18
CA ILE A 186 -7.71 -1.24 -1.78
C ILE A 186 -6.43 -1.81 -2.37
N ILE A 187 -6.18 -1.52 -3.64
CA ILE A 187 -5.02 -2.02 -4.39
C ILE A 187 -4.25 -0.85 -4.99
N PHE A 188 -2.94 -0.86 -4.77
CA PHE A 188 -1.96 0.04 -5.36
C PHE A 188 -0.79 -0.72 -5.99
N THR A 189 -0.04 -0.04 -6.84
CA THR A 189 1.36 -0.42 -7.15
C THR A 189 2.34 0.58 -6.55
N VAL A 190 3.54 0.12 -6.21
CA VAL A 190 4.65 0.95 -5.74
C VAL A 190 5.83 0.81 -6.68
N THR A 191 6.42 1.92 -7.11
CA THR A 191 7.54 1.92 -8.07
C THR A 191 8.54 3.04 -7.77
N ASP A 192 9.71 2.97 -8.38
CA ASP A 192 10.77 3.98 -8.29
C ASP A 192 10.89 4.89 -9.52
N ASN A 193 9.99 4.71 -10.48
CA ASN A 193 10.01 5.42 -11.75
C ASN A 193 8.59 5.74 -12.24
N ARG A 194 8.47 6.71 -13.14
CA ARG A 194 7.18 7.10 -13.75
C ARG A 194 6.83 6.30 -15.01
N GLU A 195 7.76 5.49 -15.51
CA GLU A 195 7.74 5.00 -16.89
C GLU A 195 7.22 3.57 -17.03
N ASN A 196 6.52 3.03 -16.02
CA ASN A 196 6.04 1.64 -15.98
C ASN A 196 7.17 0.63 -16.31
N LEU A 197 8.39 0.94 -15.86
CA LEU A 197 9.56 0.08 -15.95
C LEU A 197 9.69 -0.75 -14.67
N ASP A 198 10.43 -1.86 -14.78
CA ASP A 198 10.83 -2.65 -13.62
C ASP A 198 11.51 -1.79 -12.55
N VAL A 199 11.11 -2.00 -11.31
CA VAL A 199 11.75 -1.39 -10.13
C VAL A 199 13.22 -1.80 -10.06
N ALA A 200 14.11 -0.82 -9.91
CA ALA A 200 15.56 -1.01 -9.92
C ALA A 200 16.22 -0.79 -8.55
N THR A 201 15.57 -0.03 -7.66
CA THR A 201 16.20 0.48 -6.43
C THR A 201 15.69 -0.15 -5.14
N PHE A 202 14.59 -0.91 -5.18
CA PHE A 202 14.03 -1.57 -4.00
C PHE A 202 14.75 -2.89 -3.71
N ASP A 203 14.82 -3.26 -2.43
CA ASP A 203 15.26 -4.58 -2.01
C ASP A 203 14.13 -5.61 -2.20
N LEU A 204 14.08 -6.23 -3.38
CA LEU A 204 13.05 -7.20 -3.73
C LEU A 204 13.44 -8.66 -3.45
N ARG A 205 14.62 -8.93 -2.85
CA ARG A 205 15.17 -10.30 -2.72
C ARG A 205 14.25 -11.28 -2.01
N THR A 206 13.48 -10.79 -1.03
CA THR A 206 12.53 -11.58 -0.25
C THR A 206 11.09 -11.07 -0.38
N VAL A 207 10.82 -10.20 -1.36
CA VAL A 207 9.45 -9.91 -1.78
C VAL A 207 8.96 -11.12 -2.58
N VAL A 208 7.81 -11.66 -2.20
CA VAL A 208 7.23 -12.83 -2.87
C VAL A 208 6.88 -12.47 -4.30
N LYS A 209 7.14 -13.39 -5.24
CA LYS A 209 6.77 -13.24 -6.65
C LYS A 209 5.68 -14.25 -7.00
N MET A 210 4.54 -13.79 -7.54
CA MET A 210 3.39 -14.64 -7.90
C MET A 210 2.60 -14.17 -9.10
#